data_AF-A0A2E4X303-F1
#
_entry.id   AF-A0A2E4X303-F1
#
_cell.length_a   1.000
_cell.length_b   1.000
_cell.length_c   1.000
_cell.angle_alpha   90.00
_cell.angle_beta   90.00
_cell.angle_gamma   90.00
#
_symmetry.space_group_name_H-M   'P 1'
#
loop_
_entity.id
_entity.type
_entity.pdbx_description
1 polymer ?
#
loop_
_entity_poly.entity_id
_entity_poly.type
_entity_poly.pdbx_seq_one_letter_code
_entity_poly.pdbx_strand_id
1 'polypeptide(L)'
;MQSTTPLNGNRTKPISDLEHKELLQEERSRALRLGWGLTLFIGLSKHLAVIPGLQSLIGLAAAGLQLFIPLREADRSPLGDDGVGYRLDRMSKEFLWVGVLFIVTAVPFWFLHEHWWAWVQGREVSQSTLAVPPGDLSQWIGITSGGLDFFELALIHFLAVALPEELFYRGYLQPRLCSTFKDHKIGCGFRWNHGIAITAALFALAHFLGEY
;
A
#
# COMPACT_ATOMS: atom_id res chain seq x y z
N MET A 1 17.96 7.71 -20.36
CA MET A 1 18.75 8.77 -19.68
C MET A 1 19.56 8.06 -18.60
N GLN A 2 20.88 8.26 -18.51
CA GLN A 2 21.65 7.62 -17.43
C GLN A 2 21.15 8.15 -16.08
N SER A 3 20.65 7.25 -15.22
CA SER A 3 20.22 7.59 -13.87
C SER A 3 21.41 8.15 -13.09
N THR A 4 21.36 9.42 -12.74
CA THR A 4 22.36 10.11 -11.90
C THR A 4 22.13 9.87 -10.41
N THR A 5 21.34 8.85 -10.06
CA THR A 5 20.96 8.54 -8.68
C THR A 5 22.08 7.76 -8.00
N PRO A 6 22.41 8.02 -6.72
CA PRO A 6 23.33 7.17 -5.96
C PRO A 6 22.89 5.71 -6.05
N LEU A 7 23.86 4.82 -6.10
CA LEU A 7 23.63 3.39 -6.20
C LEU A 7 22.99 2.91 -4.90
N ASN A 8 21.72 2.50 -4.96
CA ASN A 8 21.01 1.99 -3.79
C ASN A 8 21.23 0.47 -3.66
N GLY A 9 21.51 0.02 -2.43
CA GLY A 9 21.82 -1.39 -2.13
C GLY A 9 23.22 -1.84 -2.60
N ASN A 10 23.35 -3.12 -2.97
CA ASN A 10 24.61 -3.76 -3.39
C ASN A 10 25.14 -3.32 -4.76
N ARG A 11 24.57 -2.27 -5.37
CA ARG A 11 24.96 -1.82 -6.71
C ARG A 11 26.22 -0.97 -6.67
N THR A 12 27.11 -1.20 -7.64
CA THR A 12 28.32 -0.39 -7.86
C THR A 12 28.27 0.42 -9.17
N LYS A 13 27.26 0.20 -10.03
CA LYS A 13 27.10 0.90 -11.32
C LYS A 13 25.62 1.17 -11.69
N PRO A 14 25.33 2.29 -12.38
CA PRO A 14 23.98 2.60 -12.85
C PRO A 14 23.57 1.65 -13.98
N ILE A 15 22.31 1.21 -13.97
CA ILE A 15 21.72 0.31 -14.98
C ILE A 15 21.01 1.12 -16.06
N SER A 16 21.08 0.64 -17.30
CA SER A 16 20.40 1.30 -18.42
C SER A 16 18.88 1.07 -18.38
N ASP A 17 18.10 1.98 -18.97
CA ASP A 17 16.63 1.85 -19.02
C ASP A 17 16.17 0.53 -19.69
N LEU A 18 16.93 0.05 -20.67
CA LEU A 18 16.67 -1.21 -21.38
C LEU A 18 16.91 -2.42 -20.45
N GLU A 19 18.08 -2.47 -19.84
CA GLU A 19 18.49 -3.53 -18.92
C GLU A 19 17.57 -3.59 -17.68
N HIS A 20 17.14 -2.43 -17.17
CA HIS A 20 16.15 -2.35 -16.09
C HIS A 20 14.84 -3.04 -16.49
N LYS A 21 14.35 -2.78 -17.71
CA LYS A 21 13.10 -3.37 -18.21
C LYS A 21 13.23 -4.88 -18.44
N GLU A 22 14.37 -5.33 -18.96
CA GLU A 22 14.66 -6.76 -19.17
C GLU A 22 14.66 -7.52 -17.83
N LEU A 23 15.36 -7.00 -16.81
CA LEU A 23 15.37 -7.58 -15.47
C LEU A 23 13.97 -7.64 -14.83
N LEU A 24 13.17 -6.58 -14.96
CA LEU A 24 11.77 -6.59 -14.50
C LEU A 24 10.94 -7.67 -15.20
N GLN A 25 11.17 -7.89 -16.49
CA GLN A 25 10.46 -8.89 -17.28
C GLN A 25 10.86 -10.31 -16.87
N GLU A 26 12.13 -10.56 -16.57
CA GLU A 26 12.64 -11.84 -16.06
C GLU A 26 12.01 -12.20 -14.70
N GLU A 27 11.88 -11.22 -13.80
CA GLU A 27 11.31 -11.42 -12.46
C GLU A 27 9.78 -11.52 -12.44
N ARG A 28 9.09 -11.18 -13.54
CA ARG A 28 7.62 -11.09 -13.62
C ARG A 28 6.90 -12.37 -13.19
N SER A 29 7.34 -13.53 -13.65
CA SER A 29 6.68 -14.81 -13.31
C SER A 29 6.78 -15.10 -11.80
N ARG A 30 7.89 -14.72 -11.17
CA ARG A 30 8.07 -14.83 -9.72
C ARG A 30 7.14 -13.85 -8.99
N ALA A 31 7.08 -12.59 -9.43
CA ALA A 31 6.20 -11.59 -8.84
C ALA A 31 4.72 -11.96 -8.97
N LEU A 32 4.28 -12.50 -10.11
CA LEU A 32 2.92 -13.02 -10.28
C LEU A 32 2.61 -14.16 -9.31
N ARG A 33 3.52 -15.13 -9.15
CA ARG A 33 3.34 -16.23 -8.19
C ARG A 33 3.25 -15.74 -6.76
N LEU A 34 4.08 -14.78 -6.37
CA LEU A 34 4.04 -14.16 -5.04
C LEU A 34 2.77 -13.33 -4.85
N GLY A 35 2.34 -12.57 -5.86
CA GLY A 35 1.09 -11.80 -5.83
C GLY A 35 -0.13 -12.70 -5.67
N TRP A 36 -0.23 -13.78 -6.45
CA TRP A 36 -1.29 -14.77 -6.29
C TRP A 36 -1.21 -15.50 -4.95
N GLY A 37 -0.02 -15.92 -4.54
CA GLY A 37 0.18 -16.60 -3.26
C GLY A 37 -0.24 -15.74 -2.08
N LEU A 38 0.10 -14.45 -2.09
CA LEU A 38 -0.31 -13.49 -1.07
C LEU A 38 -1.82 -13.24 -1.12
N THR A 39 -2.41 -13.05 -2.32
CA THR A 39 -3.86 -12.85 -2.48
C THR A 39 -4.64 -14.04 -1.93
N LEU A 40 -4.20 -15.26 -2.24
CA LEU A 40 -4.80 -16.48 -1.70
C LEU A 40 -4.58 -16.60 -0.19
N PHE A 41 -3.40 -16.25 0.33
CA PHE A 41 -3.15 -16.24 1.76
C PHE A 41 -4.10 -15.28 2.48
N ILE A 42 -4.22 -14.03 2.04
CA ILE A 42 -5.15 -13.04 2.60
C ILE A 42 -6.60 -13.54 2.48
N GLY A 43 -6.98 -14.10 1.34
CA GLY A 43 -8.31 -14.64 1.14
C GLY A 43 -8.64 -15.87 1.99
N LEU A 44 -7.66 -16.73 2.26
CA LEU A 44 -7.84 -17.93 3.11
C LEU A 44 -7.75 -17.61 4.60
N SER A 45 -6.98 -16.58 4.95
CA SER A 45 -6.72 -16.25 6.34
C SER A 45 -7.98 -15.85 7.08
N LYS A 46 -9.01 -15.31 6.39
CA LYS A 46 -10.34 -15.08 6.98
C LYS A 46 -10.97 -16.34 7.59
N HIS A 47 -10.78 -17.51 6.98
CA HIS A 47 -11.35 -18.75 7.47
C HIS A 47 -10.64 -19.24 8.74
N LEU A 48 -9.39 -18.81 8.92
CA LEU A 48 -8.60 -19.07 10.11
C LEU A 48 -8.85 -18.01 11.20
N ALA A 49 -9.22 -16.79 10.82
CA ALA A 49 -9.54 -15.68 11.71
C ALA A 49 -10.83 -15.88 12.54
N VAL A 50 -11.57 -16.98 12.33
CA VAL A 50 -12.70 -17.39 13.18
C VAL A 50 -12.24 -17.78 14.59
N ILE A 51 -10.96 -18.11 14.77
CA ILE A 51 -10.38 -18.47 16.06
C ILE A 51 -9.96 -17.20 16.83
N PRO A 52 -10.52 -16.94 18.02
CA PRO A 52 -10.15 -15.78 18.83
C PRO A 52 -8.64 -15.70 19.09
N GLY A 53 -8.05 -14.53 18.89
CA GLY A 53 -6.60 -14.29 19.02
C GLY A 53 -5.80 -14.56 17.75
N LEU A 54 -6.27 -15.41 16.83
CA LEU A 54 -5.57 -15.66 15.56
C LEU A 54 -5.79 -14.53 14.54
N GLN A 55 -6.91 -13.82 14.63
CA GLN A 55 -7.24 -12.69 13.75
C GLN A 55 -6.16 -11.61 13.72
N SER A 56 -5.71 -11.14 14.89
CA SER A 56 -4.66 -10.11 14.97
C SER A 56 -3.30 -10.60 14.46
N LEU A 57 -2.97 -11.87 14.72
CA LEU A 57 -1.74 -12.50 14.22
C LEU A 57 -1.77 -12.66 12.69
N ILE A 58 -2.94 -12.97 12.13
CA ILE A 58 -3.16 -13.08 10.69
C ILE A 58 -3.01 -11.73 10.01
N GLY A 59 -3.63 -10.67 10.55
CA GLY A 59 -3.48 -9.31 10.02
C GLY A 59 -2.02 -8.86 10.03
N LEU A 60 -1.33 -9.09 11.16
CA LEU A 60 0.09 -8.82 11.29
C LEU A 60 0.94 -9.63 10.29
N ALA A 61 0.60 -10.91 10.08
CA ALA A 61 1.29 -11.75 9.11
C ALA A 61 1.07 -11.27 7.67
N ALA A 62 -0.15 -10.82 7.31
CA ALA A 62 -0.44 -10.27 6.00
C ALA A 62 0.37 -8.99 5.73
N ALA A 63 0.31 -8.02 6.65
CA ALA A 63 1.11 -6.80 6.59
C ALA A 63 2.62 -7.10 6.55
N GLY A 64 3.07 -8.05 7.37
CA GLY A 64 4.44 -8.53 7.40
C GLY A 64 4.86 -9.11 6.05
N LEU A 65 4.07 -9.99 5.44
CA LEU A 65 4.38 -10.56 4.12
C LEU A 65 4.41 -9.49 3.03
N GLN A 66 3.45 -8.57 3.03
CA GLN A 66 3.41 -7.43 2.11
C GLN A 66 4.66 -6.54 2.23
N LEU A 67 5.23 -6.40 3.43
CA LEU A 67 6.46 -5.64 3.65
C LEU A 67 7.73 -6.44 3.35
N PHE A 68 7.82 -7.68 3.83
CA PHE A 68 9.04 -8.50 3.76
C PHE A 68 9.31 -9.08 2.38
N ILE A 69 8.27 -9.48 1.64
CA ILE A 69 8.45 -10.01 0.27
C ILE A 69 9.20 -8.99 -0.61
N PRO A 70 8.74 -7.74 -0.77
CA PRO A 70 9.39 -6.79 -1.65
C PRO A 70 10.81 -6.45 -1.19
N LEU A 71 11.05 -6.29 0.13
CA LEU A 71 12.39 -6.03 0.67
C LEU A 71 13.37 -7.18 0.41
N ARG A 72 12.94 -8.43 0.68
CA ARG A 72 13.75 -9.62 0.37
C ARG A 72 14.05 -9.74 -1.12
N GLU A 73 13.11 -9.34 -1.96
CA GLU A 73 13.28 -9.39 -3.41
C GLU A 73 14.19 -8.27 -3.91
N ALA A 74 14.17 -7.08 -3.29
CA ALA A 74 15.16 -6.03 -3.55
C ALA A 74 16.59 -6.52 -3.27
N ASP A 75 16.82 -7.18 -2.12
CA ASP A 75 18.14 -7.70 -1.74
C ASP A 75 18.68 -8.76 -2.71
N ARG A 76 17.79 -9.53 -3.34
CA ARG A 76 18.13 -10.62 -4.26
C ARG A 76 18.20 -10.18 -5.71
N SER A 77 17.64 -9.02 -6.03
CA SER A 77 17.53 -8.53 -7.39
C SER A 77 18.75 -7.66 -7.73
N PRO A 78 19.31 -7.79 -8.95
CA PRO A 78 20.24 -6.78 -9.46
C PRO A 78 19.61 -5.39 -9.55
N LEU A 79 18.27 -5.27 -9.45
CA LEU A 79 17.54 -4.01 -9.39
C LEU A 79 17.68 -3.26 -8.06
N GLY A 80 17.95 -3.96 -6.95
CA GLY A 80 17.93 -3.36 -5.62
C GLY A 80 16.60 -2.66 -5.32
N ASP A 81 16.67 -1.56 -4.58
CA ASP A 81 15.51 -0.76 -4.18
C ASP A 81 14.78 -0.12 -5.38
N ASP A 82 15.49 0.14 -6.47
CA ASP A 82 14.89 0.67 -7.71
C ASP A 82 13.86 -0.30 -8.29
N GLY A 83 14.05 -1.60 -8.07
CA GLY A 83 13.12 -2.65 -8.51
C GLY A 83 11.84 -2.70 -7.68
N VAL A 84 11.80 -2.03 -6.52
CA VAL A 84 10.64 -1.97 -5.62
C VAL A 84 10.06 -0.56 -5.57
N GLY A 85 10.65 0.40 -6.27
CA GLY A 85 10.06 1.73 -6.47
C GLY A 85 10.02 2.61 -5.22
N TYR A 86 10.81 2.31 -4.19
CA TYR A 86 10.93 3.18 -3.01
C TYR A 86 12.29 3.84 -2.95
N ARG A 87 12.31 5.09 -2.45
CA ARG A 87 13.54 5.86 -2.21
C ARG A 87 13.38 6.69 -0.96
N LEU A 88 14.43 6.72 -0.14
CA LEU A 88 14.43 7.44 1.14
C LEU A 88 15.14 8.81 1.06
N ASP A 89 15.68 9.19 -0.11
CA ASP A 89 16.47 10.42 -0.26
C ASP A 89 15.65 11.72 -0.17
N ARG A 90 14.32 11.65 -0.25
CA ARG A 90 13.41 12.82 -0.28
C ARG A 90 12.27 12.74 0.71
N MET A 91 12.41 11.94 1.78
CA MET A 91 11.33 11.66 2.73
C MET A 91 10.60 12.91 3.22
N SER A 92 11.29 14.00 3.54
CA SER A 92 10.65 15.24 4.01
C SER A 92 9.69 15.86 3.00
N LYS A 93 10.03 15.87 1.70
CA LYS A 93 9.17 16.37 0.63
C LYS A 93 8.03 15.40 0.33
N GLU A 94 8.32 14.10 0.34
CA GLU A 94 7.30 13.06 0.13
C GLU A 94 6.26 13.09 1.26
N PHE A 95 6.68 13.20 2.52
CA PHE A 95 5.75 13.31 3.67
C PHE A 95 4.90 14.57 3.61
N LEU A 96 5.45 15.71 3.15
CA LEU A 96 4.66 16.91 2.91
C LEU A 96 3.54 16.63 1.90
N TRP A 97 3.86 16.01 0.76
CA TRP A 97 2.87 15.68 -0.26
C TRP A 97 1.87 14.64 0.20
N VAL A 98 2.29 13.62 0.95
CA VAL A 98 1.38 12.67 1.60
C VAL A 98 0.42 13.39 2.52
N GLY A 99 0.90 14.31 3.36
CA GLY A 99 0.05 15.12 4.23
C GLY A 99 -0.93 16.01 3.47
N VAL A 100 -0.48 16.68 2.39
CA VAL A 100 -1.33 17.50 1.52
C VAL A 100 -2.40 16.64 0.85
N LEU A 101 -2.02 15.51 0.25
CA LEU A 101 -2.96 14.60 -0.41
C LEU A 101 -3.94 13.99 0.58
N PHE A 102 -3.49 13.63 1.78
CA PHE A 102 -4.35 13.16 2.85
C PHE A 102 -5.40 14.23 3.21
N ILE A 103 -4.99 15.48 3.46
CA ILE A 103 -5.93 16.57 3.78
C ILE A 103 -6.92 16.80 2.63
N VAL A 104 -6.44 16.84 1.39
CA VAL A 104 -7.28 17.11 0.21
C VAL A 104 -8.22 15.95 -0.13
N THR A 105 -7.93 14.72 0.29
CA THR A 105 -8.75 13.55 -0.03
C THR A 105 -9.56 13.05 1.16
N ALA A 106 -8.92 12.75 2.28
CA ALA A 106 -9.55 12.16 3.46
C ALA A 106 -10.57 13.10 4.10
N VAL A 107 -10.26 14.41 4.19
CA VAL A 107 -11.17 15.37 4.83
C VAL A 107 -12.45 15.57 3.98
N PRO A 108 -12.39 15.86 2.67
CA PRO A 108 -13.61 15.93 1.86
C PRO A 108 -14.36 14.61 1.79
N PHE A 109 -13.64 13.49 1.63
CA PHE A 109 -14.26 12.16 1.64
C PHE A 109 -15.05 11.93 2.93
N TRP A 110 -14.48 12.24 4.09
CA TRP A 110 -15.14 12.11 5.39
C TRP A 110 -16.48 12.86 5.43
N PHE A 111 -16.45 14.16 5.09
CA PHE A 111 -17.67 14.97 5.11
C PHE A 111 -18.70 14.44 4.11
N LEU A 112 -18.29 14.10 2.89
CA LEU A 112 -19.20 13.56 1.86
C LEU A 112 -19.79 12.21 2.26
N HIS A 113 -18.97 11.32 2.81
CA HIS A 113 -19.38 10.01 3.31
C HIS A 113 -20.39 10.14 4.45
N GLU A 114 -20.16 11.05 5.39
CA GLU A 114 -21.10 11.31 6.49
C GLU A 114 -22.45 11.84 5.98
N HIS A 115 -22.43 12.82 5.07
CA HIS A 115 -23.66 13.34 4.47
C HIS A 115 -24.41 12.25 3.68
N TRP A 116 -23.68 11.40 2.96
CA TRP A 116 -24.26 10.27 2.25
C TRP A 116 -24.96 9.29 3.20
N TRP A 117 -24.30 8.87 4.27
CA TRP A 117 -24.90 7.96 5.25
C TRP A 117 -26.05 8.59 6.01
N ALA A 118 -25.96 9.87 6.33
CA ALA A 118 -27.05 10.58 6.98
C ALA A 118 -28.31 10.58 6.11
N TRP A 119 -28.14 10.85 4.82
CA TRP A 119 -29.21 10.77 3.82
C TRP A 119 -29.79 9.36 3.69
N VAL A 120 -28.95 8.33 3.55
CA VAL A 120 -29.39 6.93 3.43
C VAL A 120 -30.18 6.46 4.67
N GLN A 121 -29.79 6.91 5.86
CA GLN A 121 -30.41 6.50 7.14
C GLN A 121 -31.57 7.41 7.57
N GLY A 122 -31.87 8.49 6.83
CA GLY A 122 -32.89 9.47 7.21
C GLY A 122 -32.59 10.19 8.52
N ARG A 123 -31.32 10.29 8.92
CA ARG A 123 -30.88 11.03 10.11
C ARG A 123 -30.49 12.45 9.73
N GLU A 124 -30.75 13.41 10.61
CA GLU A 124 -30.15 14.73 10.47
C GLU A 124 -28.64 14.63 10.65
N VAL A 125 -27.88 15.46 9.91
CA VAL A 125 -26.43 15.61 10.10
C VAL A 125 -26.20 16.40 11.40
N SER A 126 -26.54 15.80 12.54
CA SER A 126 -26.27 16.38 13.86
C SER A 126 -24.93 15.83 14.34
N GLN A 127 -23.95 16.72 14.50
CA GLN A 127 -22.62 16.44 15.05
C GLN A 127 -22.00 15.14 14.52
N SER A 128 -21.33 15.22 13.36
CA SER A 128 -20.47 14.15 12.89
C SER A 128 -19.43 13.86 13.98
N THR A 129 -19.66 12.83 14.76
CA THR A 129 -18.68 12.35 15.72
C THR A 129 -17.74 11.48 14.92
N LEU A 130 -16.48 11.92 14.83
CA LEU A 130 -15.40 11.03 14.49
C LEU A 130 -15.41 9.96 15.60
N ALA A 131 -16.11 8.86 15.38
CA ALA A 131 -16.20 7.75 16.32
C ALA A 131 -14.85 7.02 16.29
N VAL A 132 -13.84 7.67 16.85
CA VAL A 132 -12.53 7.07 17.05
C VAL A 132 -12.68 6.12 18.23
N PRO A 133 -12.49 4.81 18.04
CA PRO A 133 -12.49 3.89 19.16
C PRO A 133 -11.36 4.27 20.13
N PRO A 134 -11.54 4.11 21.45
CA PRO A 134 -10.46 4.30 22.39
C PRO A 134 -9.25 3.44 21.99
N GLY A 135 -8.10 4.08 21.78
CA GLY A 135 -6.86 3.41 21.39
C GLY A 135 -6.17 2.78 22.59
N ASP A 136 -5.28 1.81 22.33
CA ASP A 136 -4.52 1.13 23.37
C ASP A 136 -3.51 2.08 24.02
N LEU A 137 -3.02 3.10 23.29
CA LEU A 137 -2.09 4.11 23.82
C LEU A 137 -2.75 4.94 24.93
N SER A 138 -3.96 5.46 24.69
CA SER A 138 -4.72 6.23 25.68
C SER A 138 -4.99 5.43 26.95
N GLN A 139 -5.29 4.13 26.80
CA GLN A 139 -5.48 3.23 27.93
C GLN A 139 -4.17 2.97 28.69
N TRP A 140 -3.08 2.70 27.97
CA TRP A 140 -1.79 2.35 28.55
C TRP A 140 -1.18 3.51 29.35
N ILE A 141 -1.32 4.75 28.86
CA ILE A 141 -0.84 5.95 29.56
C ILE A 141 -1.83 6.51 30.59
N GLY A 142 -3.05 5.94 30.68
CA GLY A 142 -4.09 6.38 31.61
C GLY A 142 -4.70 7.75 31.30
N ILE A 143 -4.70 8.18 30.03
CA ILE A 143 -5.25 9.47 29.59
C ILE A 143 -6.29 9.23 28.50
N THR A 144 -7.55 9.55 28.77
CA THR A 144 -8.61 9.53 27.75
C THR A 144 -8.46 10.74 26.82
N SER A 145 -8.00 10.53 25.59
CA SER A 145 -7.81 11.61 24.61
C SER A 145 -8.15 11.12 23.20
N GLY A 146 -9.26 11.61 22.65
CA GLY A 146 -9.65 11.32 21.27
C GLY A 146 -8.61 11.74 20.22
N GLY A 147 -7.75 12.71 20.55
CA GLY A 147 -6.62 13.09 19.70
C GLY A 147 -5.52 12.04 19.65
N LEU A 148 -5.23 11.39 20.79
CA LEU A 148 -4.28 10.28 20.85
C LEU A 148 -4.85 9.03 20.18
N ASP A 149 -6.12 8.73 20.44
CA ASP A 149 -6.84 7.63 19.79
C ASP A 149 -6.81 7.78 18.26
N PHE A 150 -7.03 9.01 17.77
CA PHE A 150 -7.02 9.28 16.33
C PHE A 150 -5.62 9.13 15.74
N PHE A 151 -4.62 9.65 16.44
CA PHE A 151 -3.22 9.54 16.02
C PHE A 151 -2.77 8.07 15.94
N GLU A 152 -3.14 7.25 16.93
CA GLU A 152 -2.89 5.82 16.94
C GLU A 152 -3.55 5.14 15.73
N LEU A 153 -4.84 5.40 15.52
CA LEU A 153 -5.60 4.85 14.40
C LEU A 153 -4.97 5.22 13.05
N ALA A 154 -4.56 6.48 12.89
CA ALA A 154 -3.90 6.97 11.69
C ALA A 154 -2.54 6.29 11.47
N LEU A 155 -1.75 6.09 12.53
CA LEU A 155 -0.46 5.39 12.44
C LEU A 155 -0.65 3.91 12.07
N ILE A 156 -1.64 3.22 12.64
CA ILE A 156 -1.93 1.82 12.31
C ILE A 156 -2.30 1.71 10.82
N HIS A 157 -3.23 2.54 10.34
CA HIS A 157 -3.62 2.50 8.93
C HIS A 157 -2.47 2.90 8.00
N PHE A 158 -1.64 3.86 8.39
CA PHE A 158 -0.52 4.28 7.56
C PHE A 158 0.60 3.24 7.52
N LEU A 159 1.04 2.74 8.68
CA LEU A 159 2.22 1.88 8.81
C LEU A 159 1.92 0.39 8.64
N ALA A 160 0.76 -0.07 9.10
CA ALA A 160 0.42 -1.50 9.09
C ALA A 160 -0.47 -1.89 7.90
N VAL A 161 -1.08 -0.94 7.20
CA VAL A 161 -1.96 -1.21 6.05
C VAL A 161 -1.42 -0.55 4.78
N ALA A 162 -1.45 0.78 4.72
CA ALA A 162 -1.16 1.52 3.50
C ALA A 162 0.29 1.34 3.03
N LEU A 163 1.28 1.44 3.93
CA LEU A 163 2.69 1.32 3.55
C LEU A 163 3.05 -0.10 3.03
N PRO A 164 2.71 -1.20 3.72
CA PRO A 164 2.94 -2.54 3.20
C PRO A 164 2.24 -2.79 1.86
N GLU A 165 0.96 -2.39 1.74
CA GLU A 165 0.18 -2.56 0.51
C GLU A 165 0.80 -1.78 -0.66
N GLU A 166 1.17 -0.52 -0.43
CA GLU A 166 1.76 0.33 -1.46
C GLU A 166 3.11 -0.24 -1.92
N LEU A 167 3.95 -0.66 -0.97
CA LEU A 167 5.26 -1.25 -1.27
C LEU A 167 5.12 -2.55 -2.06
N PHE A 168 4.17 -3.41 -1.70
CA PHE A 168 3.94 -4.67 -2.38
C PHE A 168 3.31 -4.48 -3.76
N TYR A 169 2.14 -3.85 -3.83
CA TYR A 169 1.35 -3.80 -5.05
C TYR A 169 1.90 -2.77 -6.03
N ARG A 170 2.14 -1.53 -5.60
CA ARG A 170 2.60 -0.45 -6.48
C ARG A 170 4.10 -0.45 -6.65
N GLY A 171 4.84 -0.75 -5.59
CA GLY A 171 6.29 -0.79 -5.61
C GLY A 171 6.86 -2.04 -6.31
N TYR A 172 6.50 -3.23 -5.83
CA TYR A 172 7.09 -4.48 -6.31
C TYR A 172 6.32 -5.09 -7.49
N LEU A 173 5.01 -5.28 -7.38
CA LEU A 173 4.24 -6.06 -8.35
C LEU A 173 3.99 -5.26 -9.64
N GLN A 174 3.51 -4.03 -9.54
CA GLN A 174 3.09 -3.21 -10.68
C GLN A 174 4.19 -3.01 -11.74
N PRO A 175 5.43 -2.62 -11.41
CA PRO A 175 6.45 -2.38 -12.43
C PRO A 175 6.81 -3.65 -13.21
N ARG A 176 6.83 -4.81 -12.52
CA ARG A 176 7.08 -6.12 -13.13
C ARG A 176 5.96 -6.53 -14.09
N LEU A 177 4.71 -6.26 -13.76
CA LEU A 177 3.59 -6.49 -14.68
C LEU A 177 3.61 -5.50 -15.85
N CYS A 178 3.93 -4.23 -15.58
CA CYS A 178 3.97 -3.19 -16.60
C CYS A 178 5.08 -3.41 -17.64
N SER A 179 6.17 -4.08 -17.27
CA SER A 179 7.31 -4.38 -18.16
C SER A 179 6.92 -4.99 -19.51
N THR A 180 5.81 -5.73 -19.56
CA THR A 180 5.36 -6.48 -20.75
C THR A 180 4.51 -5.65 -21.70
N PHE A 181 3.75 -4.70 -21.17
CA PHE A 181 2.78 -3.96 -21.96
C PHE A 181 3.35 -2.61 -22.40
N LYS A 182 2.75 -2.07 -23.47
CA LYS A 182 3.08 -0.73 -23.93
C LYS A 182 2.35 0.30 -23.08
N ASP A 183 3.05 1.39 -22.78
CA ASP A 183 2.45 2.55 -22.12
C ASP A 183 1.67 3.39 -23.12
N HIS A 184 0.44 3.75 -22.78
CA HIS A 184 -0.45 4.62 -23.54
C HIS A 184 -0.61 5.94 -22.79
N LYS A 185 -0.44 7.08 -23.45
CA LYS A 185 -0.62 8.39 -22.80
C LYS A 185 -2.12 8.74 -22.79
N ILE A 186 -2.70 9.01 -21.62
CA ILE A 186 -4.14 9.36 -21.48
C ILE A 186 -4.35 10.86 -21.16
N GLY A 187 -3.29 11.68 -21.21
CA GLY A 187 -3.35 13.13 -20.94
C GLY A 187 -3.00 13.48 -19.49
N CYS A 188 -2.78 14.77 -19.21
CA CYS A 188 -2.35 15.28 -17.89
C CYS A 188 -1.12 14.57 -17.28
N GLY A 189 -0.22 14.04 -18.11
CA GLY A 189 0.95 13.29 -17.65
C GLY A 189 0.67 11.83 -17.26
N PHE A 190 -0.60 11.38 -17.29
CA PHE A 190 -0.96 10.00 -16.99
C PHE A 190 -0.56 9.05 -18.11
N ARG A 191 0.00 7.91 -17.69
CA ARG A 191 0.36 6.80 -18.55
C ARG A 191 -0.43 5.58 -18.10
N TRP A 192 -1.08 4.94 -19.05
CA TRP A 192 -1.81 3.72 -18.86
C TRP A 192 -1.02 2.53 -19.37
N ASN A 193 -0.97 1.50 -18.55
CA ASN A 193 -0.35 0.24 -18.85
C ASN A 193 -1.27 -0.86 -18.32
N HIS A 194 -1.49 -1.93 -19.09
CA HIS A 194 -2.37 -3.01 -18.66
C HIS A 194 -1.89 -3.69 -17.36
N GLY A 195 -0.59 -3.62 -17.06
CA GLY A 195 -0.05 -4.04 -15.78
C GLY A 195 -0.64 -3.28 -14.59
N ILE A 196 -0.98 -1.99 -14.74
CA ILE A 196 -1.69 -1.19 -13.72
C ILE A 196 -3.07 -1.80 -13.45
N ALA A 197 -3.82 -2.12 -14.51
CA ALA A 197 -5.14 -2.74 -14.38
C ALA A 197 -5.07 -4.11 -13.69
N ILE A 198 -4.07 -4.93 -14.04
CA ILE A 198 -3.89 -6.25 -13.45
C ILE A 198 -3.48 -6.13 -11.97
N THR A 199 -2.56 -5.24 -11.62
CA THR A 199 -2.22 -4.98 -10.21
C THR A 199 -3.45 -4.52 -9.44
N ALA A 200 -4.20 -3.56 -9.96
CA ALA A 200 -5.42 -3.07 -9.33
C ALA A 200 -6.47 -4.17 -9.15
N ALA A 201 -6.62 -5.07 -10.13
CA ALA A 201 -7.50 -6.22 -10.04
C ALA A 201 -7.04 -7.22 -8.96
N LEU A 202 -5.74 -7.50 -8.85
CA LEU A 202 -5.20 -8.38 -7.81
C LEU A 202 -5.33 -7.76 -6.40
N PHE A 203 -5.11 -6.45 -6.28
CA PHE A 203 -5.35 -5.70 -5.06
C PHE A 203 -6.82 -5.77 -4.65
N ALA A 204 -7.73 -5.41 -5.56
CA ALA A 204 -9.17 -5.48 -5.33
C ALA A 204 -9.64 -6.91 -5.01
N LEU A 205 -9.05 -7.92 -5.64
CA LEU A 205 -9.35 -9.32 -5.35
C LEU A 205 -8.89 -9.72 -3.95
N ALA A 206 -7.75 -9.24 -3.47
CA ALA A 206 -7.29 -9.49 -2.11
C ALA A 206 -8.24 -8.90 -1.07
N HIS A 207 -8.73 -7.68 -1.28
CA HIS A 207 -9.77 -7.08 -0.42
C HIS A 207 -11.09 -7.83 -0.55
N PHE A 208 -11.56 -8.13 -1.76
CA PHE A 208 -12.81 -8.87 -1.95
C PHE A 208 -12.78 -10.26 -1.30
N LEU A 209 -11.63 -10.93 -1.32
CA LEU A 209 -11.47 -12.21 -0.67
C LEU A 209 -11.23 -12.07 0.84
N GLY A 210 -10.64 -10.98 1.32
CA GLY A 210 -10.26 -10.76 2.72
C GLY A 210 -11.28 -10.02 3.59
N GLU A 211 -12.11 -9.16 3.00
CA GLU A 211 -13.10 -8.32 3.67
C GLU A 211 -14.53 -8.85 3.41
N TYR A 212 -15.33 -8.99 4.47
CA TYR A 212 -16.80 -9.02 4.40
C TYR A 212 -17.34 -7.90 5.28
#